data_AF-A0A9P0LQ19-F1
#
_entry.id   AF-A0A9P0LQ19-F1
#
_cell.length_a   1.000
_cell.length_b   1.000
_cell.length_c   1.000
_cell.angle_alpha   90.00
_cell.angle_beta   90.00
_cell.angle_gamma   90.00
#
_symmetry.space_group_name_H-M   'P 1'
#
loop_
_entity.id
_entity.type
_entity.pdbx_description
1 polymer ?
#
loop_
_entity_poly.entity_id
_entity_poly.type
_entity_poly.pdbx_seq_one_letter_code
_entity_poly.pdbx_strand_id
1 'polypeptide(L)'
;MLELVRGLVQIAVEKLNSDIPNIQYDDYTFSHTVDEALGFDKELRETYDYPSNQPSILSVLTQAHVFIKWLNMEKKYATEKTDGMLPPNSSEAFSPLASDVEDLKVTACADAFITLLQTITARYESLPQPGHRLQFLELQIELLDDFRVRLLQLVNAEMGDIIESKVPAIANTLYYIENVLIDWGATLHFLNLYYYKSQLESGKSPRSPLTPESEDSISDVDLDSETAFADTLSLYKHMRKDLLHTLSETVIMEAKSKSRAYTRELWSAMKVEREFRSLSLTPSACPMFEVLSKRLHQLQKALHATLFNKVWRSVAQQLDAHLFEDLVLDNRFSDGGALQLKFDVTRNLVPLFAQFSDRANNYFTQLIESCNLLNISKGSALLLRETLLALEGATGVEDMRGKALKEIGVNTFSPKLSVTILNQRADITVNRVLID
;
A
#
# COMPACT_ATOMS: atom_id res chain seq x y z
N MET A 1 -0.04 -0.93 57.21
CA MET A 1 0.94 -1.22 56.14
C MET A 1 0.93 -0.12 55.09
N LEU A 2 -0.22 0.25 54.51
CA LEU A 2 -0.34 1.35 53.53
C LEU A 2 0.26 2.69 54.02
N GLU A 3 -0.05 3.11 55.25
CA GLU A 3 0.47 4.37 55.82
C GLU A 3 1.99 4.40 55.95
N LEU A 4 2.61 3.25 56.24
CA LEU A 4 4.07 3.13 56.30
C LEU A 4 4.67 3.29 54.91
N VAL A 5 4.12 2.59 53.92
CA VAL A 5 4.57 2.67 52.51
C VAL A 5 4.41 4.11 52.00
N ARG A 6 3.28 4.76 52.28
CA ARG A 6 3.04 6.16 51.92
C ARG A 6 4.08 7.10 52.53
N GLY A 7 4.43 6.91 53.80
CA GLY A 7 5.49 7.67 54.46
C GLY A 7 6.86 7.49 53.80
N LEU A 8 7.20 6.26 53.41
CA LEU A 8 8.46 5.96 52.70
C LEU A 8 8.50 6.57 51.29
N VAL A 9 7.39 6.51 50.55
CA VAL A 9 7.26 7.16 49.23
C VAL A 9 7.43 8.68 49.35
N GLN A 10 6.85 9.30 50.38
CA GLN A 10 7.01 10.73 50.62
C GLN A 10 8.47 11.14 50.84
N ILE A 11 9.24 10.34 51.58
CA ILE A 11 10.69 10.57 51.76
C ILE A 11 11.42 10.47 50.42
N ALA A 12 11.07 9.47 49.58
CA ALA A 12 11.66 9.33 48.25
C ALA A 12 11.32 10.51 47.33
N VAL A 13 10.08 11.01 47.38
CA VAL A 13 9.62 12.21 46.66
C VAL A 13 10.43 13.44 47.06
N GLU A 14 10.57 13.69 48.37
CA GLU A 14 11.33 14.84 48.88
C GLU A 14 12.80 14.77 48.49
N LYS A 15 13.39 13.57 48.57
CA LYS A 15 14.77 13.34 48.18
C LYS A 15 14.98 13.59 46.70
N LEU A 16 14.18 12.97 45.83
CA LEU A 16 14.27 13.17 44.38
C LEU A 16 14.08 14.66 44.02
N ASN A 17 13.09 15.33 44.62
CA ASN A 17 12.84 16.74 44.38
C ASN A 17 14.02 17.64 44.78
N SER A 18 14.77 17.28 45.82
CA SER A 18 15.99 18.00 46.22
C SER A 18 17.19 17.74 45.30
N ASP A 19 17.23 16.59 44.63
CA ASP A 19 18.35 16.17 43.79
C ASP A 19 18.20 16.62 42.32
N ILE A 20 16.97 16.73 41.81
CA ILE A 20 16.66 17.15 40.43
C ILE A 20 17.41 18.42 39.99
N PRO A 21 17.48 19.51 40.79
CA PRO A 21 18.19 20.72 40.38
C PRO A 21 19.67 20.51 40.06
N ASN A 22 20.31 19.50 40.67
CA ASN A 22 21.72 19.16 40.43
C ASN A 22 21.87 18.15 39.29
N ILE A 23 20.93 17.21 39.17
CA ILE A 23 20.99 16.11 38.19
C ILE A 23 20.60 16.57 36.78
N GLN A 24 19.70 17.54 36.65
CA GLN A 24 19.15 17.99 35.35
C GLN A 24 20.17 18.48 34.32
N TYR A 25 21.41 18.76 34.73
CA TYR A 25 22.48 19.23 33.84
C TYR A 25 23.24 18.11 33.14
N ASP A 26 23.17 16.87 33.64
CA ASP A 26 23.76 15.71 33.00
C ASP A 26 22.66 14.80 32.42
N ASP A 27 22.56 14.75 31.09
CA ASP A 27 21.55 13.98 30.38
C ASP A 27 21.59 12.48 30.74
N TYR A 28 22.79 11.93 30.98
CA TYR A 28 22.94 10.52 31.34
C TYR A 28 22.38 10.23 32.74
N THR A 29 22.85 10.96 33.76
CA THR A 29 22.36 10.78 35.13
C THR A 29 20.87 11.10 35.23
N PHE A 30 20.38 12.10 34.48
CA PHE A 30 18.95 12.41 34.43
C PHE A 30 18.14 11.26 33.83
N SER A 31 18.55 10.68 32.69
CA SER A 31 17.86 9.54 32.09
C SER A 31 17.81 8.35 33.04
N HIS A 32 18.94 8.00 33.67
CA HIS A 32 18.97 6.93 34.68
C HIS A 32 18.05 7.20 35.86
N THR A 33 17.99 8.45 36.32
CA THR A 33 17.09 8.82 37.41
C THR A 33 15.62 8.66 37.01
N VAL A 34 15.27 8.98 35.76
CA VAL A 34 13.93 8.73 35.21
C VAL A 34 13.63 7.23 35.17
N ASP A 35 14.55 6.41 34.67
CA ASP A 35 14.40 4.95 34.63
C ASP A 35 14.18 4.33 36.02
N GLU A 36 15.00 4.71 36.98
CA GLU A 36 14.88 4.22 38.37
C GLU A 36 13.58 4.69 39.02
N ALA A 37 13.13 5.92 38.77
CA ALA A 37 11.87 6.42 39.31
C ALA A 37 10.66 5.70 38.68
N LEU A 38 10.69 5.43 37.37
CA LEU A 38 9.65 4.64 36.68
C LEU A 38 9.64 3.19 37.17
N GLY A 39 10.81 2.57 37.31
CA GLY A 39 10.96 1.20 37.82
C GLY A 39 10.48 1.07 39.26
N PHE A 40 10.88 1.99 40.13
CA PHE A 40 10.43 2.06 41.52
C PHE A 40 8.91 2.16 41.61
N ASP A 41 8.30 3.07 40.85
CA ASP A 41 6.86 3.29 40.88
C ASP A 41 6.07 2.11 40.31
N LYS A 42 6.62 1.43 39.28
CA LYS A 42 6.06 0.21 38.71
C LYS A 42 6.11 -0.95 39.71
N GLU A 43 7.27 -1.22 40.31
CA GLU A 43 7.45 -2.28 41.30
C GLU A 43 6.51 -2.05 42.50
N LEU A 44 6.38 -0.81 42.95
CA LEU A 44 5.51 -0.43 44.05
C LEU A 44 4.04 -0.79 43.79
N ARG A 45 3.54 -0.57 42.56
CA ARG A 45 2.14 -0.85 42.21
C ARG A 45 1.90 -2.31 41.86
N GLU A 46 2.80 -2.94 41.13
CA GLU A 46 2.61 -4.31 40.62
C GLU A 46 2.95 -5.37 41.66
N THR A 47 3.98 -5.15 42.49
CA THR A 47 4.45 -6.15 43.47
C THR A 47 3.81 -5.97 44.84
N TYR A 48 3.56 -4.72 45.24
CA TYR A 48 3.08 -4.39 46.59
C TYR A 48 1.64 -3.88 46.62
N ASP A 49 0.91 -3.98 45.51
CA ASP A 49 -0.50 -3.57 45.36
C ASP A 49 -0.77 -2.13 45.85
N TYR A 50 0.23 -1.23 45.70
CA TYR A 50 0.09 0.14 46.15
C TYR A 50 -0.95 0.89 45.29
N PRO A 51 -2.01 1.46 45.89
CA PRO A 51 -3.11 2.01 45.11
C PRO A 51 -2.69 3.20 44.23
N SER A 52 -3.22 3.26 43.01
CA SER A 52 -2.93 4.33 42.03
C SER A 52 -3.40 5.72 42.45
N ASN A 53 -4.30 5.82 43.44
CA ASN A 53 -4.79 7.08 43.99
C ASN A 53 -3.87 7.67 45.09
N GLN A 54 -2.77 7.01 45.42
CA GLN A 54 -1.82 7.47 46.42
C GLN A 54 -0.66 8.27 45.79
N PRO A 55 0.08 9.06 46.59
CA PRO A 55 1.25 9.80 46.13
C PRO A 55 2.28 8.88 45.47
N SER A 56 2.91 9.38 44.41
CA SER A 56 3.88 8.65 43.59
C SER A 56 5.14 9.49 43.41
N ILE A 57 6.29 8.82 43.33
CA ILE A 57 7.58 9.47 43.01
C ILE A 57 7.54 10.21 41.66
N LEU A 58 6.69 9.74 40.73
CA LEU A 58 6.51 10.34 39.42
C LEU A 58 5.95 11.77 39.50
N SER A 59 5.35 12.18 40.62
CA SER A 59 4.88 13.55 40.80
C SER A 59 6.01 14.56 40.60
N VAL A 60 7.25 14.20 40.96
CA VAL A 60 8.44 15.05 40.77
C VAL A 60 8.80 15.17 39.29
N LEU A 61 8.82 14.05 38.55
CA LEU A 61 9.11 14.04 37.12
C LEU A 61 8.05 14.75 36.28
N THR A 62 6.81 14.76 36.78
CA THR A 62 5.69 15.44 36.12
C THR A 62 5.57 16.93 36.45
N GLN A 63 6.50 17.50 37.24
CA GLN A 63 6.56 18.95 37.40
C GLN A 63 6.93 19.61 36.08
N ALA A 64 6.28 20.72 35.72
CA ALA A 64 6.35 21.31 34.38
C ALA A 64 7.79 21.47 33.83
N HIS A 65 8.71 22.03 34.62
CA HIS A 65 10.10 22.24 34.18
C HIS A 65 10.88 20.93 33.98
N VAL A 66 10.67 19.94 34.86
CA VAL A 66 11.31 18.62 34.78
C VAL A 66 10.76 17.83 33.60
N PHE A 67 9.44 17.87 33.43
CA PHE A 67 8.75 17.18 32.36
C PHE A 67 9.17 17.70 30.98
N ILE A 68 9.25 19.02 30.81
CA ILE A 68 9.75 19.64 29.56
C ILE A 68 11.20 19.23 29.29
N LYS A 69 12.07 19.21 30.32
CA LYS A 69 13.45 18.74 30.16
C LYS A 69 13.48 17.26 29.73
N TRP A 70 12.66 16.41 30.33
CA TRP A 70 12.56 15.01 29.98
C TRP A 70 12.09 14.82 28.54
N LEU A 71 11.00 15.48 28.13
CA LEU A 71 10.47 15.39 26.77
C LEU A 71 11.50 15.84 25.73
N ASN A 72 12.23 16.94 25.99
CA ASN A 72 13.28 17.43 25.11
C ASN A 72 14.47 16.45 25.01
N MET A 73 14.83 15.81 26.12
CA MET A 73 15.89 14.79 26.14
C MET A 73 15.48 13.55 25.33
N GLU A 74 14.24 13.08 25.50
CA GLU A 74 13.68 11.96 24.74
C GLU A 74 13.66 12.25 23.26
N LYS A 75 13.18 13.44 22.88
CA LYS A 75 13.20 13.90 21.49
C LYS A 75 14.62 13.88 20.92
N LYS A 76 15.59 14.49 21.61
CA LYS A 76 16.99 14.52 21.19
C LYS A 76 17.55 13.12 20.97
N TYR A 77 17.39 12.22 21.93
CA TYR A 77 17.88 10.84 21.85
C TYR A 77 17.20 10.07 20.71
N ALA A 78 15.88 10.20 20.57
CA ALA A 78 15.12 9.54 19.52
C ALA A 78 15.53 10.02 18.12
N THR A 79 15.73 11.33 17.94
CA THR A 79 16.22 11.90 16.68
C THR A 79 17.63 11.38 16.35
N GLU A 80 18.57 11.40 17.30
CA GLU A 80 19.93 10.88 17.10
C GLU A 80 19.93 9.38 16.77
N LYS A 81 19.07 8.59 17.41
CA LYS A 81 18.90 7.17 17.11
C LYS A 81 18.32 6.94 15.73
N THR A 82 17.33 7.73 15.35
CA THR A 82 16.70 7.66 14.02
C THR A 82 17.69 8.07 12.91
N ASP A 83 18.56 9.06 13.17
CA ASP A 83 19.67 9.43 12.26
C ASP A 83 20.63 8.25 12.06
N GLY A 84 20.97 7.55 13.14
CA GLY A 84 21.81 6.35 13.10
C GLY A 84 21.18 5.17 12.35
N MET A 85 19.84 5.06 12.34
CA MET A 85 19.10 3.98 11.64
C MET A 85 19.09 4.14 10.12
N LEU A 86 19.15 5.38 9.61
CA LEU A 86 19.06 5.69 8.18
C LEU A 86 20.30 6.47 7.66
N PRO A 87 21.51 5.90 7.68
CA PRO A 87 22.66 6.53 7.05
C PRO A 87 22.41 6.68 5.53
N PRO A 88 22.83 7.79 4.89
CA PRO A 88 22.50 8.10 3.49
C PRO A 88 22.91 7.02 2.47
N ASN A 89 23.91 6.20 2.80
CA ASN A 89 24.46 5.14 1.93
C ASN A 89 24.31 3.72 2.52
N SER A 90 23.49 3.52 3.56
CA SER A 90 23.37 2.19 4.18
C SER A 90 22.41 1.30 3.41
N SER A 91 22.95 0.27 2.75
CA SER A 91 22.15 -0.84 2.22
C SER A 91 21.68 -1.77 3.34
N GLU A 92 22.44 -1.87 4.44
CA GLU A 92 22.14 -2.72 5.60
C GLU A 92 20.85 -2.31 6.32
N ALA A 93 20.57 -1.00 6.38
CA ALA A 93 19.34 -0.46 6.97
C ALA A 93 18.07 -1.06 6.34
N PHE A 94 18.13 -1.38 5.05
CA PHE A 94 17.02 -1.94 4.28
C PHE A 94 17.12 -3.45 4.07
N SER A 95 18.12 -4.10 4.67
CA SER A 95 18.21 -5.55 4.63
C SER A 95 17.02 -6.19 5.37
N PRO A 96 16.39 -7.22 4.79
CA PRO A 96 15.33 -7.94 5.47
C PRO A 96 15.93 -8.69 6.67
N LEU A 97 15.28 -8.60 7.82
CA LEU A 97 15.60 -9.42 8.97
C LEU A 97 15.29 -10.89 8.66
N ALA A 98 16.18 -11.78 9.09
CA ALA A 98 15.95 -13.20 8.96
C ALA A 98 14.74 -13.59 9.84
N SER A 99 13.69 -14.11 9.22
CA SER A 99 12.52 -14.64 9.91
C SER A 99 12.28 -16.08 9.45
N ASP A 100 11.99 -16.95 10.42
CA ASP A 100 11.56 -18.33 10.17
C ASP A 100 10.11 -18.40 9.64
N VAL A 101 9.39 -17.27 9.69
CA VAL A 101 8.03 -17.11 9.15
C VAL A 101 8.12 -16.55 7.74
N GLU A 102 7.45 -17.22 6.80
CA GLU A 102 7.46 -16.85 5.38
C GLU A 102 7.19 -15.35 5.17
N ASP A 103 8.20 -14.67 4.63
CA ASP A 103 8.09 -13.50 3.76
C ASP A 103 7.56 -12.18 4.35
N LEU A 104 7.76 -11.94 5.65
CA LEU A 104 7.38 -10.66 6.29
C LEU A 104 8.10 -9.43 5.72
N LYS A 105 9.25 -9.61 5.05
CA LYS A 105 10.10 -8.55 4.46
C LYS A 105 10.35 -7.35 5.39
N VAL A 106 10.40 -7.57 6.71
CA VAL A 106 10.67 -6.52 7.70
C VAL A 106 12.12 -6.08 7.55
N THR A 107 12.34 -4.79 7.35
CA THR A 107 13.68 -4.21 7.23
C THR A 107 14.27 -3.91 8.60
N ALA A 108 15.60 -3.98 8.72
CA ALA A 108 16.30 -3.66 9.96
C ALA A 108 15.97 -2.25 10.49
N CYS A 109 15.84 -1.24 9.62
CA CYS A 109 15.49 0.11 10.02
C CYS A 109 14.06 0.23 10.56
N ALA A 110 13.10 -0.51 9.99
CA ALA A 110 11.72 -0.47 10.44
C ALA A 110 11.58 -1.10 11.83
N ASP A 111 12.21 -2.24 12.05
CA ASP A 111 12.22 -2.93 13.34
C ASP A 111 12.89 -2.10 14.45
N ALA A 112 14.07 -1.53 14.15
CA ALA A 112 14.78 -0.66 15.07
C ALA A 112 13.96 0.59 15.44
N PHE A 113 13.27 1.18 14.46
CA PHE A 113 12.45 2.36 14.66
C PHE A 113 11.19 2.06 15.49
N ILE A 114 10.49 0.95 15.21
CA ILE A 114 9.36 0.51 16.03
C ILE A 114 9.81 0.19 17.47
N THR A 115 10.96 -0.47 17.64
CA THR A 115 11.53 -0.77 18.97
C THR A 115 11.82 0.52 19.76
N LEU A 116 12.34 1.56 19.09
CA LEU A 116 12.55 2.87 19.70
C LEU A 116 11.22 3.48 20.18
N LEU A 117 10.19 3.46 19.33
CA LEU A 117 8.87 3.97 19.69
C LEU A 117 8.25 3.17 20.86
N GLN A 118 8.38 1.85 20.88
CA GLN A 118 7.92 1.01 22.01
C GLN A 118 8.65 1.35 23.30
N THR A 119 9.95 1.62 23.23
CA THR A 119 10.75 2.04 24.39
C THR A 119 10.24 3.36 24.95
N ILE A 120 9.89 4.32 24.07
CA ILE A 120 9.26 5.58 24.48
C ILE A 120 7.89 5.31 25.12
N THR A 121 7.04 4.48 24.51
CA THR A 121 5.72 4.10 25.07
C THR A 121 5.82 3.53 26.48
N ALA A 122 6.73 2.58 26.70
CA ALA A 122 6.92 1.95 28.01
C ALA A 122 7.30 2.95 29.11
N ARG A 123 7.94 4.08 28.74
CA ARG A 123 8.39 5.11 29.69
C ARG A 123 7.27 6.08 30.09
N TYR A 124 6.24 6.26 29.25
CA TYR A 124 5.16 7.21 29.53
C TYR A 124 3.80 6.58 29.82
N GLU A 125 3.57 5.31 29.47
CA GLU A 125 2.26 4.65 29.55
C GLU A 125 1.64 4.70 30.96
N SER A 126 2.49 4.60 31.99
CA SER A 126 2.11 4.55 33.40
C SER A 126 1.98 5.93 34.06
N LEU A 127 2.29 7.02 33.35
CA LEU A 127 2.24 8.36 33.93
C LEU A 127 0.83 8.70 34.44
N PRO A 128 0.65 9.32 35.60
CA PRO A 128 -0.68 9.48 36.20
C PRO A 128 -1.61 10.39 35.40
N GLN A 129 -1.08 11.45 34.78
CA GLN A 129 -1.88 12.46 34.10
C GLN A 129 -2.00 12.17 32.60
N PRO A 130 -3.22 12.06 32.04
CA PRO A 130 -3.42 11.86 30.61
C PRO A 130 -2.75 12.92 29.73
N GLY A 131 -2.73 14.18 30.18
CA GLY A 131 -2.09 15.27 29.44
C GLY A 131 -0.58 15.08 29.20
N HIS A 132 0.14 14.45 30.13
CA HIS A 132 1.55 14.11 29.94
C HIS A 132 1.74 12.99 28.92
N ARG A 133 0.86 11.98 28.95
CA ARG A 133 0.89 10.89 27.95
C ARG A 133 0.57 11.40 26.56
N LEU A 134 -0.35 12.36 26.43
CA LEU A 134 -0.67 13.00 25.15
C LEU A 134 0.51 13.77 24.58
N GLN A 135 1.30 14.49 25.39
CA GLN A 135 2.52 15.17 24.92
C GLN A 135 3.58 14.18 24.42
N PHE A 136 3.70 13.01 25.04
CA PHE A 136 4.58 11.94 24.54
C PHE A 136 4.05 11.28 23.26
N LEU A 137 2.74 11.10 23.14
CA LEU A 137 2.12 10.65 21.90
C LEU A 137 2.35 11.64 20.76
N GLU A 138 2.24 12.95 21.02
CA GLU A 138 2.59 14.01 20.05
C GLU A 138 4.05 13.89 19.59
N LEU A 139 4.98 13.63 20.52
CA LEU A 139 6.38 13.35 20.17
C LEU A 139 6.52 12.10 19.29
N GLN A 140 5.81 11.01 19.58
CA GLN A 140 5.85 9.80 18.73
C GLN A 140 5.30 10.06 17.33
N ILE A 141 4.23 10.85 17.21
CA ILE A 141 3.65 11.27 15.92
C ILE A 141 4.64 12.14 15.15
N GLU A 142 5.35 13.06 15.82
CA GLU A 142 6.40 13.88 15.22
C GLU A 142 7.54 12.99 14.67
N LEU A 143 8.03 12.05 15.48
CA LEU A 143 9.08 11.10 15.05
C LEU A 143 8.64 10.24 13.86
N LEU A 144 7.38 9.81 13.84
CA LEU A 144 6.79 9.07 12.73
C LEU A 144 6.78 9.89 11.43
N ASP A 145 6.43 11.17 11.50
CA ASP A 145 6.46 12.03 10.32
C ASP A 145 7.89 12.32 9.85
N ASP A 146 8.81 12.62 10.77
CA ASP A 146 10.22 12.81 10.46
C ASP A 146 10.83 11.58 9.78
N PHE A 147 10.53 10.38 10.28
CA PHE A 147 10.98 9.13 9.68
C PHE A 147 10.44 8.97 8.25
N ARG A 148 9.14 9.22 8.04
CA ARG A 148 8.50 9.19 6.72
C ARG A 148 9.15 10.17 5.75
N VAL A 149 9.41 11.41 6.18
CA VAL A 149 10.06 12.44 5.36
C VAL A 149 11.47 12.01 4.96
N ARG A 150 12.24 11.39 5.87
CA ARG A 150 13.57 10.86 5.55
C ARG A 150 13.50 9.71 4.54
N LEU A 151 12.56 8.78 4.71
CA LEU A 151 12.33 7.74 3.70
C LEU A 151 12.01 8.33 2.33
N LEU A 152 11.18 9.39 2.28
CA LEU A 152 10.84 10.07 1.04
C LEU A 152 12.06 10.76 0.41
N GLN A 153 12.93 11.37 1.21
CA GLN A 153 14.20 11.92 0.73
C GLN A 153 15.10 10.83 0.13
N LEU A 154 15.15 9.64 0.73
CA LEU A 154 15.92 8.52 0.20
C LEU A 154 15.36 7.99 -1.12
N VAL A 155 14.04 7.98 -1.28
CA VAL A 155 13.38 7.65 -2.56
C VAL A 155 13.76 8.69 -3.62
N ASN A 156 13.63 9.99 -3.30
CA ASN A 156 13.87 11.07 -4.25
C ASN A 156 15.35 11.22 -4.64
N ALA A 157 16.27 10.75 -3.79
CA ALA A 157 17.70 10.72 -4.07
C ALA A 157 18.12 9.52 -4.93
N GLU A 158 17.24 8.54 -5.15
CA GLU A 158 17.56 7.35 -5.92
C GLU A 158 17.69 7.68 -7.41
N MET A 159 18.77 7.19 -8.02
CA MET A 159 19.07 7.43 -9.44
C MET A 159 19.23 6.10 -10.17
N GLY A 160 18.59 5.97 -11.33
CA GLY A 160 18.72 4.79 -12.18
C GLY A 160 17.58 3.79 -12.00
N ASP A 161 17.91 2.52 -11.79
CA ASP A 161 16.94 1.43 -11.76
C ASP A 161 16.25 1.32 -10.40
N ILE A 162 15.04 1.88 -10.31
CA ILE A 162 14.27 1.90 -9.07
C ILE A 162 13.79 0.50 -8.62
N ILE A 163 13.79 -0.49 -9.51
CA ILE A 163 13.31 -1.84 -9.18
C ILE A 163 14.39 -2.61 -8.41
N GLU A 164 15.65 -2.39 -8.76
CA GLU A 164 16.82 -3.01 -8.09
C GLU A 164 17.41 -2.13 -6.97
N SER A 165 16.77 -1.01 -6.64
CA SER A 165 17.21 -0.08 -5.60
C SER A 165 16.59 -0.39 -4.23
N LYS A 166 16.74 0.55 -3.28
CA LYS A 166 16.07 0.53 -1.96
C LYS A 166 14.57 0.82 -2.00
N VAL A 167 14.02 1.30 -3.12
CA VAL A 167 12.60 1.70 -3.21
C VAL A 167 11.62 0.57 -2.84
N PRO A 168 11.78 -0.68 -3.31
CA PRO A 168 10.92 -1.79 -2.85
C PRO A 168 11.03 -2.06 -1.35
N ALA A 169 12.24 -1.95 -0.78
CA ALA A 169 12.45 -2.14 0.65
C ALA A 169 11.83 -1.02 1.49
N ILE A 170 11.87 0.23 1.00
CA ILE A 170 11.16 1.36 1.62
C ILE A 170 9.64 1.12 1.59
N ALA A 171 9.10 0.58 0.49
CA ALA A 171 7.68 0.22 0.43
C ALA A 171 7.31 -0.86 1.47
N ASN A 172 8.19 -1.85 1.72
CA ASN A 172 8.01 -2.84 2.78
C ASN A 172 8.08 -2.18 4.17
N THR A 173 9.03 -1.28 4.42
CA THR A 173 9.14 -0.51 5.67
C THR A 173 7.84 0.23 5.97
N LEU A 174 7.30 0.97 5.00
CA LEU A 174 6.04 1.70 5.16
C LEU A 174 4.88 0.77 5.49
N TYR A 175 4.79 -0.37 4.80
CA TYR A 175 3.73 -1.36 5.02
C TYR A 175 3.81 -1.99 6.41
N TYR A 176 5.02 -2.33 6.88
CA TYR A 176 5.22 -2.87 8.22
C TYR A 176 4.80 -1.88 9.30
N ILE A 177 5.29 -0.63 9.22
CA ILE A 177 4.95 0.42 10.19
C ILE A 177 3.43 0.67 10.19
N GLU A 178 2.80 0.72 9.01
CA GLU A 178 1.34 0.88 8.89
C GLU A 178 0.58 -0.22 9.66
N ASN A 179 0.95 -1.48 9.48
CA ASN A 179 0.29 -2.59 10.20
C ASN A 179 0.53 -2.50 11.71
N VAL A 180 1.75 -2.17 12.15
CA VAL A 180 2.06 -2.00 13.58
C VAL A 180 1.24 -0.86 14.19
N LEU A 181 1.08 0.26 13.49
CA LEU A 181 0.28 1.40 13.96
C LEU A 181 -1.22 1.10 14.00
N ILE A 182 -1.73 0.29 13.06
CA ILE A 182 -3.11 -0.21 13.11
C ILE A 182 -3.30 -1.07 14.37
N ASP A 183 -2.38 -2.01 14.61
CA ASP A 183 -2.43 -2.86 15.82
C ASP A 183 -2.32 -2.02 17.10
N TRP A 184 -1.46 -1.02 17.12
CA TRP A 184 -1.31 -0.10 18.26
C TRP A 184 -2.58 0.71 18.49
N GLY A 185 -3.20 1.21 17.43
CA GLY A 185 -4.47 1.95 17.51
C GLY A 185 -5.58 1.15 18.18
N ALA A 186 -5.56 -0.18 18.08
CA ALA A 186 -6.53 -1.08 18.72
C ALA A 186 -6.20 -1.44 20.18
N THR A 187 -5.02 -1.06 20.70
CA THR A 187 -4.66 -1.34 22.10
C THR A 187 -5.37 -0.39 23.07
N LEU A 188 -5.66 -0.88 24.29
CA LEU A 188 -6.34 -0.11 25.33
C LEU A 188 -5.62 1.21 25.65
N HIS A 189 -4.29 1.22 25.63
CA HIS A 189 -3.49 2.41 25.90
C HIS A 189 -3.77 3.51 24.88
N PHE A 190 -3.61 3.23 23.58
CA PHE A 190 -3.81 4.25 22.54
C PHE A 190 -5.28 4.60 22.32
N LEU A 191 -6.21 3.66 22.52
CA LEU A 191 -7.66 3.96 22.55
C LEU A 191 -8.01 4.97 23.65
N ASN A 192 -7.45 4.79 24.85
CA ASN A 192 -7.65 5.73 25.94
C ASN A 192 -7.07 7.11 25.60
N LEU A 193 -5.88 7.17 24.99
CA LEU A 193 -5.29 8.45 24.56
C LEU A 193 -6.13 9.15 23.50
N TYR A 194 -6.62 8.41 22.50
CA TYR A 194 -7.54 8.94 21.50
C TYR A 194 -8.79 9.53 22.15
N TYR A 195 -9.41 8.79 23.08
CA TYR A 195 -10.58 9.25 23.83
C TYR A 195 -10.29 10.52 24.65
N TYR A 196 -9.15 10.59 25.35
CA TYR A 196 -8.76 11.80 26.09
C TYR A 196 -8.52 13.00 25.17
N LYS A 197 -7.86 12.80 24.02
CA LYS A 197 -7.64 13.84 23.01
C LYS A 197 -8.98 14.37 22.49
N SER A 198 -9.89 13.49 22.11
CA SER A 198 -11.24 13.84 21.62
C SER A 198 -12.04 14.64 22.65
N GLN A 199 -12.00 14.27 23.93
CA GLN A 199 -12.64 15.06 24.98
C GLN A 199 -12.07 16.48 25.10
N LEU A 200 -10.74 16.63 25.04
CA LEU A 200 -10.09 17.94 25.11
C LEU A 200 -10.44 18.83 23.93
N GLU A 201 -10.62 18.25 22.74
CA GLU A 201 -11.02 18.96 21.52
C GLU A 201 -12.51 19.35 21.55
N SER A 202 -13.37 18.46 22.04
CA SER A 202 -14.81 18.74 22.23
C SER A 202 -15.07 19.88 23.23
N GLY A 203 -14.19 20.05 24.22
CA GLY A 203 -14.24 21.16 25.19
C GLY A 203 -13.75 22.50 24.64
N LYS A 204 -13.06 22.52 23.50
CA LYS A 204 -12.56 23.75 22.84
C LYS A 204 -13.54 24.33 21.81
N SER A 205 -14.56 23.56 21.41
CA SER A 205 -15.61 24.01 20.49
C SER A 205 -16.91 24.30 21.27
N PRO A 206 -17.48 25.52 21.24
CA PRO A 206 -18.78 25.76 21.86
C PRO A 206 -19.83 24.89 21.18
N ARG A 207 -20.53 24.06 21.95
CA ARG A 207 -21.68 23.27 21.46
C ARG A 207 -22.67 24.20 20.77
N SER A 208 -22.75 24.15 19.44
CA SER A 208 -23.96 24.55 18.72
C SER A 208 -25.04 23.50 19.00
N PRO A 209 -26.31 23.88 19.25
CA PRO A 209 -27.34 22.91 19.57
C PRO A 209 -27.55 21.90 18.43
N LEU A 210 -27.56 20.63 18.82
CA LEU A 210 -27.79 19.42 18.03
C LEU A 210 -28.85 19.59 16.92
N THR A 211 -28.46 19.32 15.67
CA THR A 211 -29.37 18.73 14.68
C THR A 211 -29.38 17.21 14.87
N PRO A 212 -30.53 16.53 14.90
CA PRO A 212 -30.57 15.09 15.04
C PRO A 212 -29.93 14.45 13.81
N GLU A 213 -28.86 13.69 14.02
CA GLU A 213 -28.18 12.91 12.99
C GLU A 213 -29.13 11.85 12.46
N SER A 214 -29.24 11.77 11.14
CA SER A 214 -29.93 10.72 10.41
C SER A 214 -29.18 9.40 10.59
N GLU A 215 -29.82 8.42 11.22
CA GLU A 215 -29.32 7.05 11.48
C GLU A 215 -29.13 6.16 10.23
N ASP A 216 -29.21 6.69 9.01
CA ASP A 216 -29.16 5.89 7.77
C ASP A 216 -27.93 6.24 6.93
N SER A 217 -26.75 5.78 7.36
CA SER A 217 -25.58 5.57 6.50
C SER A 217 -24.58 4.64 7.21
N ILE A 218 -24.88 3.34 7.27
CA ILE A 218 -23.86 2.31 7.49
C ILE A 218 -23.06 2.18 6.19
N SER A 219 -22.28 3.21 5.88
CA SER A 219 -21.18 3.12 4.93
C SER A 219 -19.96 2.76 5.74
N ASP A 220 -19.40 1.57 5.48
CA ASP A 220 -18.05 1.09 5.82
C ASP A 220 -17.28 2.08 6.72
N VAL A 221 -17.53 2.00 8.02
CA VAL A 221 -16.89 2.89 9.01
C VAL A 221 -15.41 2.58 8.90
N ASP A 222 -14.65 3.52 8.35
CA ASP A 222 -13.20 3.41 8.23
C ASP A 222 -12.65 3.36 9.67
N LEU A 223 -12.53 2.16 10.23
CA LEU A 223 -12.01 1.90 11.58
C LEU A 223 -10.64 2.57 11.79
N ASP A 224 -9.91 2.83 10.70
CA ASP A 224 -8.64 3.54 10.70
C ASP A 224 -8.77 5.03 11.07
N SER A 225 -9.96 5.62 10.90
CA SER A 225 -10.29 7.00 11.28
C SER A 225 -10.54 7.18 12.79
N GLU A 226 -10.77 6.11 13.54
CA GLU A 226 -11.03 6.14 14.99
C GLU A 226 -9.78 5.82 15.82
N THR A 227 -8.61 6.27 15.38
CA THR A 227 -7.35 6.01 16.08
C THR A 227 -6.54 7.28 16.33
N ALA A 228 -5.66 7.23 17.33
CA ALA A 228 -4.73 8.32 17.60
C ALA A 228 -3.71 8.57 16.45
N PHE A 229 -3.61 7.63 15.51
CA PHE A 229 -2.64 7.64 14.41
C PHE A 229 -3.27 7.87 13.03
N ALA A 230 -4.57 8.20 12.94
CA ALA A 230 -5.31 8.29 11.68
C ALA A 230 -4.60 9.15 10.61
N ASP A 231 -4.18 10.37 10.97
CA ASP A 231 -3.47 11.27 10.06
C ASP A 231 -2.13 10.69 9.60
N THR A 232 -1.35 10.13 10.53
CA THR A 232 -0.07 9.48 10.23
C THR A 232 -0.25 8.28 9.31
N LEU A 233 -1.23 7.42 9.58
CA LEU A 233 -1.58 6.27 8.74
C LEU A 233 -1.94 6.72 7.33
N SER A 234 -2.71 7.81 7.18
CA SER A 234 -3.08 8.35 5.87
C SER A 234 -1.86 8.77 5.04
N LEU A 235 -0.88 9.43 5.66
CA LEU A 235 0.36 9.86 5.01
C LEU A 235 1.26 8.69 4.61
N TYR A 236 1.39 7.68 5.47
CA TYR A 236 2.13 6.46 5.18
C TYR A 236 1.47 5.65 4.04
N LYS A 237 0.14 5.50 4.08
CA LYS A 237 -0.66 4.85 3.04
C LYS A 237 -0.50 5.54 1.69
N HIS A 238 -0.58 6.87 1.67
CA HIS A 238 -0.44 7.67 0.48
C HIS A 238 0.95 7.50 -0.15
N MET A 239 2.01 7.70 0.64
CA MET A 239 3.38 7.51 0.18
C MET A 239 3.60 6.08 -0.35
N ARG A 240 3.12 5.05 0.36
CA ARG A 240 3.22 3.66 -0.09
C ARG A 240 2.49 3.45 -1.43
N LYS A 241 1.28 4.01 -1.59
CA LYS A 241 0.52 3.93 -2.84
C LYS A 241 1.30 4.54 -4.01
N ASP A 242 1.89 5.71 -3.80
CA ASP A 242 2.69 6.40 -4.82
C ASP A 242 3.92 5.58 -5.22
N LEU A 243 4.67 5.03 -4.25
CA LEU A 243 5.80 4.14 -4.55
C LEU A 243 5.39 2.91 -5.37
N LEU A 244 4.31 2.23 -5.00
CA LEU A 244 3.82 1.08 -5.75
C LEU A 244 3.37 1.47 -7.16
N HIS A 245 2.77 2.65 -7.31
CA HIS A 245 2.40 3.19 -8.61
C HIS A 245 3.64 3.42 -9.47
N THR A 246 4.65 4.14 -8.98
CA THR A 246 5.91 4.39 -9.69
C THR A 246 6.63 3.10 -10.10
N LEU A 247 6.66 2.08 -9.21
CA LEU A 247 7.20 0.77 -9.55
C LEU A 247 6.42 0.12 -10.70
N SER A 248 5.08 0.15 -10.65
CA SER A 248 4.24 -0.38 -11.74
C SER A 248 4.42 0.38 -13.06
N GLU A 249 4.51 1.71 -13.00
CA GLU A 249 4.71 2.59 -14.16
C GLU A 249 6.07 2.34 -14.82
N THR A 250 7.11 2.08 -14.04
CA THR A 250 8.44 1.79 -14.58
C THR A 250 8.44 0.49 -15.37
N VAL A 251 7.85 -0.58 -14.82
CA VAL A 251 7.73 -1.87 -15.53
C VAL A 251 6.94 -1.72 -16.81
N ILE A 252 5.79 -1.05 -16.77
CA ILE A 252 4.94 -0.91 -17.96
C ILE A 252 5.61 0.00 -19.01
N MET A 253 6.30 1.06 -18.62
CA MET A 253 7.00 1.94 -19.56
C MET A 253 8.11 1.19 -20.31
N GLU A 254 8.88 0.35 -19.62
CA GLU A 254 9.86 -0.53 -20.26
C GLU A 254 9.17 -1.54 -21.19
N ALA A 255 8.10 -2.18 -20.74
CA ALA A 255 7.35 -3.16 -21.55
C ALA A 255 6.76 -2.52 -22.82
N LYS A 256 6.13 -1.34 -22.72
CA LYS A 256 5.60 -0.56 -23.85
C LYS A 256 6.71 -0.19 -24.84
N SER A 257 7.87 0.23 -24.35
CA SER A 257 9.02 0.53 -25.20
C SER A 257 9.48 -0.70 -25.99
N LYS A 258 9.53 -1.86 -25.34
CA LYS A 258 9.93 -3.14 -25.95
C LYS A 258 8.83 -3.80 -26.79
N SER A 259 7.57 -3.40 -26.65
CA SER A 259 6.45 -3.94 -27.44
C SER A 259 6.29 -3.26 -28.81
N ARG A 260 6.99 -2.16 -29.10
CA ARG A 260 6.76 -1.35 -30.32
C ARG A 260 6.87 -2.10 -31.64
N ALA A 261 7.78 -3.09 -31.71
CA ALA A 261 7.90 -3.92 -32.91
C ALA A 261 6.71 -4.87 -33.04
N TYR A 262 6.30 -5.47 -31.93
CA TYR A 262 5.16 -6.37 -31.85
C TYR A 262 3.82 -5.70 -32.22
N THR A 263 3.59 -4.47 -31.75
CA THR A 263 2.38 -3.71 -32.06
C THR A 263 2.29 -3.29 -33.54
N ARG A 264 3.41 -3.32 -34.28
CA ARG A 264 3.51 -2.94 -35.70
C ARG A 264 3.70 -4.13 -36.64
N GLU A 265 3.51 -5.35 -36.14
CA GLU A 265 3.57 -6.54 -36.97
C GLU A 265 2.55 -6.48 -38.13
N LEU A 266 2.87 -7.17 -39.22
CA LEU A 266 1.97 -7.25 -40.38
C LEU A 266 0.88 -8.30 -40.14
N TRP A 267 0.05 -8.07 -39.13
CA TRP A 267 -1.04 -8.95 -38.68
C TRP A 267 -2.02 -9.33 -39.80
N SER A 268 -2.19 -8.46 -40.80
CA SER A 268 -3.06 -8.69 -41.97
C SER A 268 -2.44 -9.60 -43.04
N ALA A 269 -1.12 -9.79 -43.02
CA ALA A 269 -0.38 -10.59 -44.00
C ALA A 269 0.08 -11.95 -43.46
N MET A 270 -0.16 -12.23 -42.17
CA MET A 270 0.17 -13.51 -41.55
C MET A 270 -0.63 -14.65 -42.19
N LYS A 271 0.05 -15.73 -42.54
CA LYS A 271 -0.56 -16.92 -43.14
C LYS A 271 -1.19 -17.78 -42.06
N VAL A 272 -2.28 -18.47 -42.41
CA VAL A 272 -2.88 -19.47 -41.52
C VAL A 272 -1.99 -20.70 -41.48
N GLU A 273 -1.28 -20.89 -40.37
CA GLU A 273 -0.68 -22.18 -40.06
C GLU A 273 -1.78 -23.14 -39.61
N ARG A 274 -1.88 -24.30 -40.26
CA ARG A 274 -3.00 -25.23 -40.06
C ARG A 274 -2.95 -25.99 -38.73
N GLU A 275 -1.81 -25.99 -38.05
CA GLU A 275 -1.62 -26.71 -36.78
C GLU A 275 -1.31 -25.73 -35.65
N PHE A 276 -2.16 -25.66 -34.63
CA PHE A 276 -1.93 -24.81 -33.45
C PHE A 276 -0.61 -25.14 -32.70
N ARG A 277 -0.04 -26.32 -32.93
CA ARG A 277 1.25 -26.77 -32.37
C ARG A 277 2.48 -26.25 -33.14
N SER A 278 2.31 -25.76 -34.36
CA SER A 278 3.42 -25.16 -35.12
C SER A 278 3.65 -23.70 -34.75
N LEU A 279 2.65 -23.05 -34.13
CA LEU A 279 2.76 -21.67 -33.65
C LEU A 279 3.80 -21.58 -32.52
N SER A 280 4.67 -20.59 -32.63
CA SER A 280 5.58 -20.14 -31.57
C SER A 280 5.23 -18.72 -31.17
N LEU A 281 5.75 -18.25 -30.04
CA LEU A 281 5.65 -16.84 -29.67
C LEU A 281 6.17 -15.97 -30.81
N THR A 282 5.42 -14.93 -31.18
CA THR A 282 5.85 -13.97 -32.20
C THR A 282 7.22 -13.38 -31.81
N PRO A 283 8.27 -13.51 -32.66
CA PRO A 283 9.63 -13.11 -32.27
C PRO A 283 9.78 -11.66 -31.82
N SER A 284 8.99 -10.74 -32.39
CA SER A 284 8.98 -9.33 -32.00
C SER A 284 8.33 -9.07 -30.63
N ALA A 285 7.57 -10.01 -30.09
CA ALA A 285 7.01 -9.95 -28.74
C ALA A 285 8.05 -10.32 -27.67
N CYS A 286 9.03 -11.19 -28.00
CA CYS A 286 10.00 -11.72 -27.04
C CYS A 286 10.65 -10.66 -26.13
N PRO A 287 11.12 -9.49 -26.63
CA PRO A 287 11.72 -8.47 -25.78
C PRO A 287 10.78 -7.93 -24.68
N MET A 288 9.49 -7.80 -24.98
CA MET A 288 8.49 -7.35 -23.99
C MET A 288 8.29 -8.43 -22.92
N PHE A 289 8.16 -9.70 -23.33
CA PHE A 289 7.98 -10.83 -22.42
C PHE A 289 9.18 -11.04 -21.51
N GLU A 290 10.39 -10.91 -22.05
CA GLU A 290 11.63 -10.99 -21.27
C GLU A 290 11.69 -9.92 -20.19
N VAL A 291 11.37 -8.66 -20.53
CA VAL A 291 11.30 -7.55 -19.57
C VAL A 291 10.24 -7.82 -18.50
N LEU A 292 9.02 -8.20 -18.88
CA LEU A 292 7.95 -8.50 -17.93
C LEU A 292 8.36 -9.62 -16.96
N SER A 293 8.88 -10.73 -17.48
CA SER A 293 9.33 -11.85 -16.66
C SER A 293 10.45 -11.45 -15.71
N LYS A 294 11.47 -10.73 -16.21
CA LYS A 294 12.61 -10.29 -15.40
C LYS A 294 12.15 -9.34 -14.28
N ARG A 295 11.43 -8.27 -14.63
CA ARG A 295 11.05 -7.21 -13.68
C ARG A 295 10.06 -7.72 -12.64
N LEU A 296 9.05 -8.51 -13.04
CA LEU A 296 8.09 -9.08 -12.09
C LEU A 296 8.77 -10.06 -11.13
N HIS A 297 9.74 -10.85 -11.58
CA HIS A 297 10.51 -11.72 -10.69
C HIS A 297 11.37 -10.94 -9.69
N GLN A 298 12.02 -9.85 -10.14
CA GLN A 298 12.77 -8.94 -9.26
C GLN A 298 11.86 -8.35 -8.16
N LEU A 299 10.69 -7.85 -8.56
CA LEU A 299 9.71 -7.30 -7.63
C LEU A 299 9.12 -8.35 -6.68
N GLN A 300 8.85 -9.56 -7.17
CA GLN A 300 8.38 -10.67 -6.33
C GLN A 300 9.39 -11.00 -5.23
N LYS A 301 10.69 -10.97 -5.56
CA LYS A 301 11.75 -11.22 -4.58
C LYS A 301 11.90 -10.08 -3.57
N ALA A 302 11.72 -8.84 -4.02
CA ALA A 302 12.01 -7.64 -3.23
C ALA A 302 10.83 -7.15 -2.37
N LEU A 303 9.59 -7.32 -2.82
CA LEU A 303 8.39 -6.82 -2.14
C LEU A 303 7.73 -7.89 -1.26
N HIS A 304 7.04 -7.43 -0.22
CA HIS A 304 6.08 -8.27 0.51
C HIS A 304 4.95 -8.73 -0.43
N ALA A 305 4.44 -9.95 -0.25
CA ALA A 305 3.44 -10.56 -1.13
C ALA A 305 2.20 -9.68 -1.38
N THR A 306 1.67 -9.03 -0.34
CA THR A 306 0.54 -8.07 -0.47
C THR A 306 0.86 -6.89 -1.38
N LEU A 307 2.09 -6.37 -1.33
CA LEU A 307 2.53 -5.23 -2.14
C LEU A 307 2.81 -5.66 -3.57
N PHE A 308 3.51 -6.78 -3.75
CA PHE A 308 3.74 -7.39 -5.06
C PHE A 308 2.41 -7.65 -5.78
N ASN A 309 1.41 -8.17 -5.06
CA ASN A 309 0.06 -8.38 -5.60
C ASN A 309 -0.60 -7.11 -6.13
N LYS A 310 -0.39 -5.95 -5.49
CA LYS A 310 -0.90 -4.68 -6.00
C LYS A 310 -0.15 -4.26 -7.27
N VAL A 311 1.17 -4.43 -7.30
CA VAL A 311 2.02 -4.00 -8.42
C VAL A 311 1.75 -4.85 -9.68
N TRP A 312 1.81 -6.17 -9.60
CA TRP A 312 1.65 -6.99 -10.81
C TRP A 312 0.23 -6.88 -11.40
N ARG A 313 -0.80 -6.72 -10.55
CA ARG A 313 -2.18 -6.50 -11.02
C ARG A 313 -2.32 -5.19 -11.80
N SER A 314 -1.70 -4.12 -11.28
CA SER A 314 -1.62 -2.83 -11.97
C SER A 314 -0.90 -2.97 -13.31
N VAL A 315 0.25 -3.65 -13.34
CA VAL A 315 1.00 -3.92 -14.59
C VAL A 315 0.16 -4.70 -15.60
N ALA A 316 -0.53 -5.76 -15.17
CA ALA A 316 -1.36 -6.58 -16.04
C ALA A 316 -2.51 -5.76 -16.67
N GLN A 317 -3.23 -4.97 -15.87
CA GLN A 317 -4.33 -4.12 -16.35
C GLN A 317 -3.85 -3.05 -17.33
N GLN A 318 -2.71 -2.40 -17.04
CA GLN A 318 -2.15 -1.40 -17.94
C GLN A 318 -1.61 -2.02 -19.23
N LEU A 319 -1.10 -3.25 -19.18
CA LEU A 319 -0.65 -3.99 -20.35
C LEU A 319 -1.81 -4.46 -21.22
N ASP A 320 -2.90 -4.92 -20.61
CA ASP A 320 -4.15 -5.27 -21.32
C ASP A 320 -4.68 -4.06 -22.10
N ALA A 321 -4.78 -2.89 -21.43
CA ALA A 321 -5.21 -1.65 -22.07
C ALA A 321 -4.25 -1.22 -23.20
N HIS A 322 -2.94 -1.26 -22.96
CA HIS A 322 -1.93 -0.90 -23.96
C HIS A 322 -2.01 -1.74 -25.24
N LEU A 323 -2.03 -3.07 -25.10
CA LEU A 323 -2.08 -3.96 -26.26
C LEU A 323 -3.48 -3.94 -26.91
N PHE A 324 -4.53 -3.63 -26.15
CA PHE A 324 -5.84 -3.40 -26.76
C PHE A 324 -5.83 -2.15 -27.65
N GLU A 325 -5.36 -1.03 -27.14
CA GLU A 325 -5.33 0.25 -27.88
C GLU A 325 -4.31 0.21 -29.03
N ASP A 326 -3.03 -0.02 -28.74
CA ASP A 326 -1.94 0.15 -29.70
C ASP A 326 -1.70 -1.06 -30.61
N LEU A 327 -2.36 -2.20 -30.36
CA LEU A 327 -2.26 -3.40 -31.20
C LEU A 327 -3.60 -3.81 -31.78
N VAL A 328 -4.65 -4.02 -30.96
CA VAL A 328 -5.93 -4.52 -31.48
C VAL A 328 -6.65 -3.46 -32.29
N LEU A 329 -6.77 -2.23 -31.77
CA LEU A 329 -7.52 -1.17 -32.44
C LEU A 329 -6.74 -0.52 -33.59
N ASP A 330 -5.42 -0.58 -33.58
CA ASP A 330 -4.55 0.05 -34.58
C ASP A 330 -4.19 -0.86 -35.77
N ASN A 331 -4.48 -2.17 -35.70
CA ASN A 331 -4.12 -3.11 -36.76
C ASN A 331 -5.31 -3.82 -37.38
N ARG A 332 -5.10 -4.33 -38.60
CA ARG A 332 -6.00 -5.29 -39.23
C ARG A 332 -5.46 -6.71 -39.13
N PHE A 333 -6.36 -7.68 -38.99
CA PHE A 333 -6.02 -9.08 -38.78
C PHE A 333 -6.51 -9.96 -39.92
N SER A 334 -5.63 -10.79 -40.48
CA SER A 334 -6.05 -11.98 -41.22
C SER A 334 -6.50 -13.07 -40.24
N ASP A 335 -7.12 -14.13 -40.74
CA ASP A 335 -7.40 -15.32 -39.92
C ASP A 335 -6.13 -15.87 -39.26
N GLY A 336 -4.99 -15.81 -39.95
CA GLY A 336 -3.68 -16.24 -39.43
C GLY A 336 -3.17 -15.30 -38.32
N GLY A 337 -3.26 -13.99 -38.52
CA GLY A 337 -2.83 -13.01 -37.52
C GLY A 337 -3.70 -13.02 -36.28
N ALA A 338 -5.02 -13.16 -36.44
CA ALA A 338 -5.95 -13.33 -35.32
C ALA A 338 -5.64 -14.58 -34.49
N LEU A 339 -5.28 -15.68 -35.15
CA LEU A 339 -4.90 -16.92 -34.47
C LEU A 339 -3.55 -16.80 -33.75
N GLN A 340 -2.56 -16.13 -34.37
CA GLN A 340 -1.27 -15.87 -33.75
C GLN A 340 -1.40 -14.97 -32.52
N LEU A 341 -2.20 -13.90 -32.59
CA LEU A 341 -2.47 -13.04 -31.43
C LEU A 341 -3.10 -13.83 -30.29
N LYS A 342 -4.09 -14.68 -30.60
CA LYS A 342 -4.72 -15.57 -29.62
C LYS A 342 -3.70 -16.53 -28.99
N PHE A 343 -2.77 -17.07 -29.78
CA PHE A 343 -1.69 -17.92 -29.27
C PHE A 343 -0.76 -17.14 -28.32
N ASP A 344 -0.27 -15.97 -28.73
CA ASP A 344 0.62 -15.13 -27.93
C ASP A 344 -0.03 -14.77 -26.58
N VAL A 345 -1.31 -14.38 -26.59
CA VAL A 345 -2.05 -14.02 -25.37
C VAL A 345 -2.31 -15.26 -24.48
N THR A 346 -2.94 -16.30 -25.04
CA THR A 346 -3.45 -17.42 -24.22
C THR A 346 -2.38 -18.43 -23.81
N ARG A 347 -1.31 -18.58 -24.59
CA ARG A 347 -0.25 -19.57 -24.36
C ARG A 347 1.03 -18.99 -23.79
N ASN A 348 1.21 -17.67 -23.84
CA ASN A 348 2.41 -17.03 -23.32
C ASN A 348 2.06 -15.95 -22.29
N LEU A 349 1.23 -14.97 -22.64
CA LEU A 349 0.99 -13.81 -21.77
C LEU A 349 0.24 -14.21 -20.49
N VAL A 350 -0.90 -14.88 -20.64
CA VAL A 350 -1.68 -15.34 -19.48
C VAL A 350 -0.86 -16.28 -18.58
N PRO A 351 -0.15 -17.31 -19.11
CA PRO A 351 0.72 -18.16 -18.28
C PRO A 351 1.83 -17.41 -17.53
N LEU A 352 2.40 -16.34 -18.10
CA LEU A 352 3.39 -15.50 -17.42
C LEU A 352 2.86 -14.92 -16.11
N PHE A 353 1.57 -14.56 -16.07
CA PHE A 353 0.90 -14.05 -14.86
C PHE A 353 0.21 -15.15 -14.04
N ALA A 354 -0.04 -16.33 -14.61
CA ALA A 354 -0.65 -17.46 -13.92
C ALA A 354 0.21 -17.97 -12.76
N GLN A 355 1.53 -17.76 -12.80
CA GLN A 355 2.44 -18.06 -11.69
C GLN A 355 2.17 -17.19 -10.44
N PHE A 356 1.40 -16.10 -10.56
CA PHE A 356 1.06 -15.20 -9.46
C PHE A 356 -0.43 -15.24 -9.07
N SER A 357 -1.28 -15.86 -9.91
CA SER A 357 -2.73 -15.93 -9.68
C SER A 357 -3.39 -17.01 -10.50
N ASP A 358 -4.22 -17.83 -9.85
CA ASP A 358 -5.07 -18.84 -10.51
C ASP A 358 -6.12 -18.21 -11.46
N ARG A 359 -6.35 -16.89 -11.34
CA ARG A 359 -7.35 -16.13 -12.12
C ARG A 359 -6.70 -15.07 -13.02
N ALA A 360 -5.51 -15.35 -13.56
CA ALA A 360 -4.78 -14.42 -14.45
C ALA A 360 -5.61 -13.91 -15.65
N ASN A 361 -6.52 -14.72 -16.18
CA ASN A 361 -7.43 -14.33 -17.26
C ASN A 361 -8.24 -13.06 -16.96
N ASN A 362 -8.61 -12.82 -15.70
CA ASN A 362 -9.44 -11.68 -15.31
C ASN A 362 -8.73 -10.33 -15.45
N TYR A 363 -7.41 -10.33 -15.66
CA TYR A 363 -6.60 -9.12 -15.84
C TYR A 363 -6.32 -8.80 -17.31
N PHE A 364 -6.68 -9.70 -18.23
CA PHE A 364 -6.49 -9.56 -19.68
C PHE A 364 -7.82 -9.63 -20.43
N THR A 365 -8.89 -9.06 -19.83
CA THR A 365 -10.24 -9.19 -20.36
C THR A 365 -10.38 -8.57 -21.74
N GLN A 366 -9.79 -7.40 -21.99
CA GLN A 366 -9.94 -6.74 -23.30
C GLN A 366 -9.23 -7.52 -24.39
N LEU A 367 -8.02 -8.03 -24.12
CA LEU A 367 -7.30 -8.87 -25.08
C LEU A 367 -8.00 -10.20 -25.34
N ILE A 368 -8.49 -10.87 -24.30
CA ILE A 368 -9.19 -12.16 -24.44
C ILE A 368 -10.49 -11.99 -25.23
N GLU A 369 -11.30 -10.98 -24.90
CA GLU A 369 -12.55 -10.70 -25.61
C GLU A 369 -12.29 -10.26 -27.06
N SER A 370 -11.22 -9.50 -27.31
CA SER A 370 -10.79 -9.14 -28.67
C SER A 370 -10.38 -10.38 -29.45
N CYS A 371 -9.60 -11.28 -28.85
CA CYS A 371 -9.24 -12.55 -29.47
C CYS A 371 -10.46 -13.40 -29.80
N ASN A 372 -11.50 -13.40 -28.96
CA ASN A 372 -12.75 -14.10 -29.23
C ASN A 372 -13.43 -13.53 -30.48
N LEU A 373 -13.62 -12.21 -30.56
CA LEU A 373 -14.23 -11.52 -31.72
C LEU A 373 -13.42 -11.70 -33.02
N LEU A 374 -12.09 -11.63 -32.94
CA LEU A 374 -11.23 -11.77 -34.12
C LEU A 374 -11.15 -13.20 -34.66
N ASN A 375 -11.45 -14.22 -33.84
CA ASN A 375 -11.29 -15.64 -34.21
C ASN A 375 -12.61 -16.39 -34.47
N ILE A 376 -13.79 -15.74 -34.39
CA ILE A 376 -15.04 -16.39 -34.81
C ILE A 376 -15.06 -16.66 -36.32
N SER A 377 -15.90 -17.60 -36.76
CA SER A 377 -16.04 -17.91 -38.19
C SER A 377 -16.57 -16.68 -38.96
N LYS A 378 -16.17 -16.51 -40.22
CA LYS A 378 -16.60 -15.38 -41.06
C LYS A 378 -18.12 -15.22 -41.11
N GLY A 379 -18.86 -16.33 -41.25
CA GLY A 379 -20.33 -16.31 -41.26
C GLY A 379 -20.91 -15.81 -39.94
N SER A 380 -20.40 -16.32 -38.81
CA SER A 380 -20.78 -15.87 -37.48
C SER A 380 -20.43 -14.40 -37.24
N ALA A 381 -19.28 -13.94 -37.75
CA ALA A 381 -18.84 -12.55 -37.63
C ALA A 381 -19.76 -11.57 -38.34
N LEU A 382 -20.18 -11.91 -39.58
CA LEU A 382 -21.12 -11.08 -40.34
C LEU A 382 -22.50 -11.03 -39.68
N LEU A 383 -23.02 -12.19 -39.24
CA LEU A 383 -24.31 -12.26 -38.53
C LEU A 383 -24.29 -11.48 -37.22
N LEU A 384 -23.22 -11.64 -36.43
CA LEU A 384 -23.05 -10.90 -35.18
C LEU A 384 -22.97 -9.40 -35.47
N ARG A 385 -22.17 -8.97 -36.45
CA ARG A 385 -22.06 -7.56 -36.83
C ARG A 385 -23.41 -6.98 -37.26
N GLU A 386 -24.19 -7.69 -38.06
CA GLU A 386 -25.55 -7.27 -38.46
C GLU A 386 -26.46 -7.14 -37.23
N THR A 387 -26.40 -8.10 -36.31
CA THR A 387 -27.18 -8.08 -35.06
C THR A 387 -26.80 -6.89 -34.18
N LEU A 388 -25.51 -6.56 -34.08
CA LEU A 388 -25.01 -5.43 -33.29
C LEU A 388 -25.35 -4.06 -33.91
N LEU A 389 -25.44 -4.00 -35.24
CA LEU A 389 -25.83 -2.81 -36.01
C LEU A 389 -27.35 -2.65 -36.14
N ALA A 390 -28.13 -3.70 -35.87
CA ALA A 390 -29.58 -3.63 -35.89
C ALA A 390 -30.05 -2.54 -34.90
N LEU A 391 -30.90 -1.64 -35.42
CA LEU A 391 -31.30 -0.35 -34.83
C LEU A 391 -31.48 -0.39 -33.31
N GLU A 392 -30.81 0.55 -32.63
CA GLU A 392 -31.20 0.98 -31.29
C GLU A 392 -32.69 1.39 -31.31
N GLY A 393 -33.53 0.69 -30.56
CA GLY A 393 -34.87 1.18 -30.25
C GLY A 393 -35.97 0.91 -31.29
N ALA A 394 -35.98 -0.24 -31.96
CA ALA A 394 -37.27 -0.77 -32.43
C ALA A 394 -38.15 -1.08 -31.20
N THR A 395 -39.03 -0.14 -30.86
CA THR A 395 -39.93 -0.19 -29.70
C THR A 395 -40.63 -1.56 -29.58
N GLY A 396 -40.33 -2.30 -28.51
CA GLY A 396 -41.00 -3.57 -28.19
C GLY A 396 -40.19 -4.85 -28.45
N VAL A 397 -38.95 -4.77 -28.98
CA VAL A 397 -38.08 -5.95 -29.15
C VAL A 397 -37.03 -6.01 -28.04
N GLU A 398 -36.85 -7.17 -27.42
CA GLU A 398 -35.81 -7.39 -26.40
C GLU A 398 -34.42 -7.16 -27.03
N ASP A 399 -33.55 -6.39 -26.36
CA ASP A 399 -32.19 -6.14 -26.84
C ASP A 399 -31.34 -7.42 -26.73
N MET A 400 -31.20 -8.12 -27.86
CA MET A 400 -30.45 -9.37 -27.94
C MET A 400 -28.93 -9.16 -28.10
N ARG A 401 -28.45 -7.92 -28.28
CA ARG A 401 -27.03 -7.62 -28.57
C ARG A 401 -26.12 -8.08 -27.45
N GLY A 402 -26.50 -7.80 -26.20
CA GLY A 402 -25.73 -8.23 -25.03
C GLY A 402 -25.71 -9.76 -24.85
N LYS A 403 -26.81 -10.45 -25.17
CA LYS A 403 -26.86 -11.93 -25.13
C LYS A 403 -25.96 -12.54 -26.20
N ALA A 404 -26.02 -12.03 -27.43
CA ALA A 404 -25.19 -12.48 -28.54
C ALA A 404 -23.68 -12.31 -28.26
N LEU A 405 -23.28 -11.21 -27.61
CA LEU A 405 -21.89 -11.01 -27.17
C LEU A 405 -21.47 -12.02 -26.09
N LYS A 406 -22.32 -12.27 -25.09
CA LYS A 406 -22.01 -13.25 -24.03
C LYS A 406 -21.84 -14.67 -24.57
N GLU A 407 -22.63 -15.08 -25.56
CA GLU A 407 -22.55 -16.40 -26.18
C GLU A 407 -21.18 -16.68 -26.84
N ILE A 408 -20.50 -15.62 -27.32
CA ILE A 408 -19.15 -15.73 -27.88
C ILE A 408 -18.03 -15.41 -26.86
N GLY A 409 -18.37 -15.25 -25.58
CA GLY A 409 -17.43 -14.97 -24.51
C GLY A 409 -16.96 -13.51 -24.46
N VAL A 410 -17.82 -12.55 -24.85
CA VAL A 410 -17.61 -11.10 -24.70
C VAL A 410 -18.58 -10.58 -23.64
N ASN A 411 -18.06 -10.18 -22.48
CA ASN A 411 -18.85 -9.74 -21.33
C ASN A 411 -18.68 -8.24 -21.04
N THR A 412 -17.55 -7.65 -21.43
CA THR A 412 -17.19 -6.28 -21.06
C THR A 412 -17.43 -5.26 -22.18
N PHE A 413 -17.22 -5.65 -23.43
CA PHE A 413 -17.33 -4.71 -24.54
C PHE A 413 -18.77 -4.30 -24.84
N SER A 414 -18.96 -3.01 -25.17
CA SER A 414 -20.21 -2.50 -25.72
C SER A 414 -20.44 -3.02 -27.14
N PRO A 415 -21.69 -3.00 -27.64
CA PRO A 415 -21.99 -3.32 -29.04
C PRO A 415 -21.18 -2.46 -30.03
N LYS A 416 -21.05 -1.14 -29.76
CA LYS A 416 -20.29 -0.21 -30.60
C LYS A 416 -18.81 -0.61 -30.68
N LEU A 417 -18.19 -0.89 -29.53
CA LEU A 417 -16.78 -1.30 -29.48
C LEU A 417 -16.54 -2.66 -30.14
N SER A 418 -17.47 -3.61 -29.94
CA SER A 418 -17.41 -4.93 -30.56
C SER A 418 -17.48 -4.84 -32.09
N VAL A 419 -18.31 -3.95 -32.64
CA VAL A 419 -18.34 -3.67 -34.09
C VAL A 419 -17.01 -3.09 -34.58
N THR A 420 -16.39 -2.17 -33.82
CA THR A 420 -15.06 -1.64 -34.15
C THR A 420 -14.03 -2.75 -34.27
N ILE A 421 -13.99 -3.68 -33.31
CA ILE A 421 -13.05 -4.83 -33.32
C ILE A 421 -13.36 -5.77 -34.49
N LEU A 422 -14.63 -6.08 -34.77
CA LEU A 422 -15.01 -6.91 -35.92
C LEU A 422 -14.57 -6.28 -37.24
N ASN A 423 -14.62 -4.95 -37.37
CA ASN A 423 -14.16 -4.24 -38.55
C ASN A 423 -12.62 -4.23 -38.73
N GLN A 424 -11.86 -4.67 -37.72
CA GLN A 424 -10.42 -4.88 -37.85
C GLN A 424 -10.08 -6.18 -38.59
N ARG A 425 -11.05 -7.09 -38.77
CA ARG A 425 -10.83 -8.29 -39.56
C ARG A 425 -10.69 -7.96 -41.05
N ALA A 426 -9.65 -8.50 -41.69
CA ALA A 426 -9.35 -8.25 -43.09
C ALA A 426 -10.36 -8.91 -44.06
N ASP A 427 -11.09 -9.94 -43.60
CA ASP A 427 -12.11 -10.65 -44.37
C ASP A 427 -13.49 -9.97 -44.34
N ILE A 428 -13.66 -8.94 -43.52
CA ILE A 428 -14.84 -8.07 -43.43
C ILE A 428 -14.54 -6.75 -44.14
N THR A 429 -14.98 -6.62 -45.38
CA THR A 429 -14.72 -5.46 -46.25
C THR A 429 -15.92 -4.53 -46.42
N VAL A 430 -17.02 -4.76 -45.68
CA VAL A 430 -18.31 -4.08 -45.87
C VAL A 430 -18.21 -2.60 -45.48
N ASN A 431 -18.75 -1.73 -46.34
CA ASN A 431 -18.70 -0.26 -46.33
C ASN A 431 -18.52 0.40 -44.95
N ARG A 432 -17.52 1.29 -44.88
CA ARG A 432 -17.20 2.20 -43.78
C ARG A 432 -18.34 3.21 -43.55
N VAL A 433 -19.49 2.75 -43.07
CA VAL A 433 -20.47 3.66 -42.48
C VAL A 433 -19.89 4.06 -41.13
N LEU A 434 -19.33 5.27 -41.09
CA LEU A 434 -19.07 5.99 -39.85
C LEU A 434 -20.39 5.99 -39.08
N ILE A 435 -20.40 5.33 -37.92
CA ILE A 435 -21.43 5.55 -36.93
C ILE A 435 -20.96 6.79 -36.18
N ASP A 436 -21.34 7.96 -36.71
CA ASP A 436 -21.28 9.22 -35.95
C ASP A 436 -22.00 9.04 -34.60
#